data_AF-A0A9E1IHW3-F1
#
_entry.id   AF-A0A9E1IHW3-F1
#
_cell.length_a   1.000
_cell.length_b   1.000
_cell.length_c   1.000
_cell.angle_alpha   90.00
_cell.angle_beta   90.00
_cell.angle_gamma   90.00
#
_symmetry.space_group_name_H-M   'P 1'
#
loop_
_entity.id
_entity.type
_entity.pdbx_description
1 polymer ?
#
loop_
_entity_poly.entity_id
_entity_poly.type
_entity_poly.pdbx_seq_one_letter_code
_entity_poly.pdbx_strand_id
1 'polypeptide(L)'
;LAVGESSQGRGLGQALLRFSIELAEKMRDELGCVGLVVDAKPGAIEFYRRFGFTVVEEEEGGAPIFPRPTMMFLPLASVPIRR
;
A
#
# COMPACT_ATOMS: atom_id res chain seq x y z
N LEU A 1 -4.44 5.86 -3.41
CA LEU A 1 -5.43 4.87 -3.93
C LEU A 1 -6.83 5.26 -3.44
N ALA A 2 -7.85 5.22 -4.29
CA ALA A 2 -9.22 5.59 -3.92
C ALA A 2 -10.26 4.83 -4.75
N VAL A 3 -11.47 4.67 -4.21
CA VAL A 3 -12.64 4.14 -4.91
C VAL A 3 -13.80 5.09 -4.66
N GLY A 4 -14.52 5.47 -5.71
CA GLY A 4 -15.71 6.32 -5.60
C GLY A 4 -16.78 5.69 -4.71
N GLU A 5 -17.47 6.50 -3.91
CA GLU A 5 -18.37 6.06 -2.84
C GLU A 5 -19.40 5.02 -3.29
N SER A 6 -20.07 5.26 -4.43
CA SER A 6 -21.07 4.35 -5.01
C SER A 6 -20.54 2.97 -5.41
N SER A 7 -19.21 2.83 -5.50
CA SER A 7 -18.51 1.63 -5.95
C SER A 7 -17.70 0.97 -4.84
N GLN A 8 -17.71 1.51 -3.61
CA GLN A 8 -17.07 0.91 -2.45
C GLN A 8 -17.76 -0.40 -2.04
N GLY A 9 -17.04 -1.23 -1.26
CA GLY A 9 -17.55 -2.54 -0.81
C GLY A 9 -17.57 -3.65 -1.88
N ARG A 10 -17.20 -3.34 -3.14
CA ARG A 10 -17.23 -4.29 -4.27
C ARG A 10 -15.87 -4.94 -4.59
N GLY A 11 -14.91 -4.85 -3.68
CA GLY A 11 -13.55 -5.39 -3.89
C GLY A 11 -12.64 -4.57 -4.81
N LEU A 12 -13.10 -3.43 -5.34
CA LEU A 12 -12.29 -2.58 -6.24
C LEU A 12 -11.00 -2.06 -5.58
N GLY A 13 -11.03 -1.72 -4.29
CA GLY A 13 -9.83 -1.29 -3.57
C GLY A 13 -8.76 -2.39 -3.53
N GLN A 14 -9.19 -3.63 -3.32
CA GLN A 14 -8.32 -4.81 -3.36
C GLN A 14 -7.78 -5.05 -4.76
N ALA A 15 -8.62 -4.94 -5.80
CA ALA A 15 -8.19 -5.11 -7.19
C ALA A 15 -7.14 -4.05 -7.59
N LEU A 16 -7.36 -2.79 -7.22
CA LEU A 16 -6.40 -1.71 -7.46
C LEU A 16 -5.08 -1.94 -6.72
N LEU A 17 -5.13 -2.34 -5.45
CA LEU A 17 -3.92 -2.61 -4.67
C LEU A 17 -3.14 -3.80 -5.24
N ARG A 18 -3.84 -4.87 -5.63
CA ARG A 18 -3.24 -6.02 -6.31
C ARG A 18 -2.53 -5.61 -7.59
N PHE A 19 -3.16 -4.77 -8.41
CA PHE A 19 -2.53 -4.23 -9.61
C PHE A 19 -1.26 -3.41 -9.29
N SER A 20 -1.29 -2.58 -8.24
CA SER A 20 -0.10 -1.83 -7.80
C SER A 20 1.04 -2.76 -7.36
N ILE A 21 0.75 -3.86 -6.68
CA ILE A 21 1.75 -4.87 -6.31
C ILE A 21 2.34 -5.52 -7.55
N GLU A 22 1.51 -5.94 -8.50
CA GLU A 22 1.96 -6.54 -9.77
C GLU A 22 2.85 -5.57 -10.57
N LEU A 23 2.50 -4.28 -10.59
CA LEU A 23 3.33 -3.25 -11.21
C LEU A 23 4.69 -3.13 -10.50
N ALA A 24 4.71 -3.14 -9.17
CA ALA A 24 5.95 -3.06 -8.40
C ALA A 24 6.84 -4.31 -8.59
N GLU A 25 6.25 -5.51 -8.71
CA GLU A 25 6.97 -6.73 -9.07
C GLU A 25 7.64 -6.61 -10.44
N LYS A 26 6.92 -6.10 -11.45
CA LYS A 26 7.51 -5.82 -12.77
C LYS A 26 8.64 -4.81 -12.68
N MET A 27 8.45 -3.72 -11.93
CA MET A 27 9.48 -2.70 -11.72
C MET A 27 10.70 -3.25 -10.98
N ARG A 28 10.54 -4.25 -10.11
CA ARG A 28 11.67 -4.91 -9.44
C ARG A 28 12.63 -5.53 -10.45
N ASP A 29 12.07 -6.22 -11.43
CA ASP A 29 12.86 -6.97 -12.40
C ASP A 29 13.49 -6.04 -13.47
N GLU A 30 12.83 -4.90 -13.76
CA GLU A 30 13.31 -3.93 -14.75
C GLU A 30 14.26 -2.85 -14.19
N LEU A 31 14.02 -2.37 -12.97
CA LEU A 31 14.65 -1.14 -12.43
C LEU A 31 15.18 -1.29 -11.00
N GLY A 32 14.84 -2.37 -10.30
CA GLY A 32 15.09 -2.50 -8.86
C GLY A 32 14.00 -1.79 -8.05
N CYS A 33 13.13 -2.57 -7.42
CA CYS A 33 12.03 -2.13 -6.57
C CYS A 33 11.96 -3.09 -5.39
N VAL A 34 11.99 -2.55 -4.17
CA VAL A 34 12.06 -3.36 -2.94
C VAL A 34 10.72 -3.47 -2.21
N GLY A 35 9.73 -2.65 -2.57
CA GLY A 35 8.48 -2.57 -1.83
C GLY A 35 7.58 -1.43 -2.25
N LEU A 36 6.42 -1.36 -1.61
CA LEU A 36 5.47 -0.26 -1.73
C LEU A 36 5.42 0.51 -0.41
N VAL A 37 5.40 1.84 -0.47
CA VAL A 37 5.14 2.72 0.68
C VAL A 37 3.80 3.42 0.49
N VAL A 38 3.02 3.55 1.57
CA VAL A 38 1.75 4.27 1.58
C VAL A 38 1.60 5.12 2.83
N ASP A 39 1.07 6.32 2.66
CA ASP A 39 0.54 7.13 3.76
C ASP A 39 -0.93 6.76 3.98
N ALA A 40 -1.17 5.85 4.93
CA ALA A 40 -2.50 5.35 5.21
C ALA A 40 -3.32 6.37 6.02
N LYS A 41 -4.46 6.81 5.49
CA LYS A 41 -5.45 7.56 6.28
C LYS A 41 -5.94 6.70 7.46
N PRO A 42 -6.36 7.29 8.60
CA PRO A 42 -6.76 6.53 9.79
C PRO A 42 -7.78 5.40 9.52
N GLY A 43 -8.76 5.63 8.64
CA GLY A 43 -9.77 4.62 8.28
C GLY A 43 -9.30 3.52 7.31
N ALA A 44 -8.08 3.58 6.80
CA ALA A 44 -7.54 2.67 5.80
C ALA A 44 -6.39 1.78 6.32
N ILE A 45 -5.90 2.00 7.54
CA ILE A 45 -4.76 1.26 8.10
C ILE A 45 -5.05 -0.26 8.11
N GLU A 46 -6.21 -0.66 8.63
CA GLU A 46 -6.62 -2.07 8.67
C GLU A 46 -6.86 -2.67 7.28
N PHE A 47 -7.15 -1.85 6.27
CA PHE A 47 -7.21 -2.33 4.89
C PHE A 47 -5.82 -2.77 4.44
N TYR A 48 -4.78 -1.95 4.63
CA TYR A 48 -3.41 -2.27 4.21
C TYR A 48 -2.77 -3.38 5.04
N ARG A 49 -3.01 -3.45 6.36
CA ARG A 49 -2.49 -4.53 7.22
C ARG A 49 -2.86 -5.93 6.70
N ARG A 50 -4.07 -6.10 6.15
CA ARG A 50 -4.53 -7.38 5.57
C ARG A 50 -3.71 -7.85 4.37
N PHE A 51 -2.97 -6.95 3.72
CA PHE A 51 -2.10 -7.25 2.58
C PHE A 51 -0.62 -7.35 2.98
N GLY A 52 -0.31 -7.36 4.27
CA GLY A 52 1.05 -7.51 4.78
C GLY A 52 1.82 -6.19 4.94
N PHE A 53 1.16 -5.03 4.80
CA PHE A 53 1.80 -3.76 5.12
C PHE A 53 2.03 -3.63 6.63
N THR A 54 3.21 -3.17 7.01
CA THR A 54 3.59 -2.85 8.39
C THR A 54 3.77 -1.36 8.57
N VAL A 55 3.44 -0.84 9.75
CA VAL A 55 3.72 0.56 10.09
C VAL A 55 5.23 0.76 10.14
N VAL A 56 5.69 1.89 9.63
CA VAL A 56 7.09 2.32 9.73
C VAL A 56 7.13 3.59 10.57
N GLU A 57 8.11 3.68 11.47
CA GLU A 57 8.33 4.90 12.22
C GLU A 57 8.90 5.98 11.30
N GLU A 58 8.25 7.14 11.32
CA GLU A 58 8.67 8.30 10.55
C GLU A 58 9.69 9.09 11.38
N GLU A 59 10.98 9.00 11.06
CA GLU A 59 11.97 9.90 11.67
C GLU A 59 11.82 11.33 11.09
N GLU A 60 11.57 11.43 9.79
CA GLU A 60 11.33 12.67 9.06
C GLU A 60 10.29 12.47 7.94
N GLY A 61 9.77 13.55 7.36
CA GLY A 61 8.88 13.49 6.18
C GLY A 61 7.39 13.30 6.48
N GLY A 62 7.01 13.27 7.76
CA GLY A 62 5.61 13.14 8.15
C GLY A 62 4.75 14.30 7.66
N ALA A 63 3.61 13.97 7.04
CA ALA A 63 2.74 14.96 6.42
C ALA A 63 2.15 15.91 7.50
N PRO A 64 2.24 17.25 7.33
CA PRO A 64 1.72 18.22 8.30
C PRO A 64 0.18 18.38 8.19
N ILE A 65 -0.52 17.28 7.93
CA ILE A 65 -1.95 17.24 7.60
C ILE A 65 -2.66 16.53 8.74
N PHE A 66 -3.80 17.05 9.19
CA PHE A 66 -4.60 16.44 10.24
C PHE A 66 -5.93 15.87 9.70
N PRO A 67 -6.34 14.66 10.11
CA PRO A 67 -5.59 13.72 10.95
C PRO A 67 -4.35 13.17 10.22
N ARG A 68 -3.25 12.97 10.96
CA ARG A 68 -2.00 12.49 10.37
C ARG A 68 -2.21 11.11 9.74
N PRO A 69 -1.74 10.89 8.50
CA PRO A 69 -1.65 9.55 7.97
C PRO A 69 -0.60 8.76 8.75
N THR A 70 -0.63 7.45 8.59
CA THR A 70 0.40 6.54 9.11
C THR A 70 1.17 5.97 7.93
N MET A 71 2.48 6.20 7.88
CA MET A 71 3.33 5.56 6.89
C MET A 71 3.36 4.04 7.11
N MET A 72 3.16 3.30 6.02
CA MET A 72 3.21 1.85 6.01
C MET A 72 4.02 1.34 4.81
N PHE A 73 4.69 0.21 4.98
CA PHE A 73 5.53 -0.40 3.97
C PHE A 73 5.18 -1.87 3.74
N LEU A 74 5.20 -2.29 2.48
CA LEU A 74 5.10 -3.69 2.06
C LEU A 74 6.40 -4.09 1.34
N PRO A 75 7.28 -4.91 1.95
CA PRO A 75 8.45 -5.42 1.25
C PRO A 75 8.02 -6.42 0.18
N LEU A 76 8.48 -6.25 -1.07
CA LEU A 76 8.19 -7.19 -2.15
C LEU A 76 8.74 -8.59 -1.89
N ALA A 77 9.79 -8.71 -1.07
CA ALA A 77 10.31 -10.01 -0.62
C ALA A 77 9.31 -10.82 0.22
N SER A 78 8.30 -10.18 0.81
CA SER A 78 7.22 -10.84 1.55
C SER A 78 6.02 -11.22 0.67
N VAL A 79 5.97 -10.72 -0.57
CA VAL A 79 4.89 -11.03 -1.50
C VAL A 79 5.11 -12.43 -2.07
N PRO A 80 4.13 -13.34 -1.96
CA PRO A 80 4.27 -14.70 -2.51
C PRO A 80 4.51 -14.67 -4.02
N ILE A 81 5.57 -15.36 -4.46
CA ILE A 81 5.87 -15.53 -5.88
C ILE A 81 4.70 -16.26 -6.54
N ARG A 82 4.11 -15.65 -7.56
CA ARG A 82 3.10 -16.32 -8.38
C ARG A 82 3.78 -17.30 -9.33
N ARG A 83 3.38 -18.57 -9.24
CA ARG A 83 3.74 -19.62 -10.21
C ARG A 83 2.77 -19.61 -11.38
#